data_AF-W2XFL2-F1
#
_entry.id   AF-W2XFL2-F1
#
_cell.length_a   1.000
_cell.length_b   1.000
_cell.length_c   1.000
_cell.angle_alpha   90.00
_cell.angle_beta   90.00
_cell.angle_gamma   90.00
#
_symmetry.space_group_name_H-M   'P 1'
#
loop_
_entity.id
_entity.type
_entity.pdbx_description
1 polymer ?
#
loop_
_entity_poly.entity_id
_entity_poly.type
_entity_poly.pdbx_seq_one_letter_code
_entity_poly.pdbx_strand_id
1 'polypeptide(L)'
;MVRVKVRVFTFPPDPRKQNSYVVGTIEGGLLPVVGTLNLDDKEVSTVTFTQLRVRIELLQVKDVIRRSVMFQEVLALIATSPNPHNWPPNAMQTYWFGHFIDESETIPHVIAASDEDCPINQFLNMITSKQTGDLILVPQTQLGPVCEQCCEGCTLCPPIQSSNNQ
;
A
#
# COMPACT_ATOMS: atom_id res chain seq x y z
N MET A 1 23.16 8.05 3.37
CA MET A 1 21.81 7.87 3.95
C MET A 1 20.82 7.85 2.81
N VAL A 2 20.03 6.78 2.70
CA VAL A 2 19.01 6.57 1.66
C VAL A 2 17.63 6.93 2.22
N ARG A 3 16.80 7.59 1.42
CA ARG A 3 15.45 8.01 1.81
C ARG A 3 14.42 7.23 1.00
N VAL A 4 13.70 6.32 1.65
CA VAL A 4 12.62 5.55 1.03
C VAL A 4 11.31 6.27 1.28
N LYS A 5 10.68 6.79 0.23
CA LYS A 5 9.37 7.43 0.33
C LYS A 5 8.30 6.36 0.41
N VAL A 6 7.38 6.52 1.36
CA VAL A 6 6.24 5.62 1.54
C VAL A 6 5.01 6.28 0.95
N ARG A 7 4.33 5.57 0.07
CA ARG A 7 3.09 6.02 -0.59
C ARG A 7 2.02 4.95 -0.46
N VAL A 8 0.77 5.35 -0.59
CA VAL A 8 -0.37 4.43 -0.64
C VAL A 8 -0.91 4.40 -2.05
N PHE A 9 -1.24 3.23 -2.56
CA PHE A 9 -1.89 3.09 -3.85
C PHE A 9 -3.38 2.79 -3.66
N THR A 10 -4.24 3.50 -4.38
CA THR A 10 -5.69 3.23 -4.41
C THR A 10 -6.18 3.39 -5.83
N PHE A 11 -7.11 2.58 -6.29
CA PHE A 11 -7.68 2.83 -7.62
C PHE A 11 -8.53 4.12 -7.61
N PRO A 12 -8.49 4.91 -8.70
CA PRO A 12 -9.32 6.09 -8.80
C PRO A 12 -10.80 5.72 -8.71
N PRO A 13 -11.54 6.34 -7.78
CA PRO A 13 -12.97 6.12 -7.69
C PRO A 13 -13.65 6.51 -9.01
N ASP A 14 -14.61 5.70 -9.46
CA ASP A 14 -15.44 6.03 -10.62
C ASP A 14 -16.17 7.36 -10.35
N PRO A 15 -15.90 8.42 -11.14
CA PRO A 15 -16.51 9.73 -10.93
C PRO A 15 -18.03 9.70 -11.01
N ARG A 16 -18.63 8.67 -11.65
CA ARG A 16 -20.08 8.47 -11.73
C ARG A 16 -20.69 7.86 -10.47
N LYS A 17 -19.88 7.19 -9.65
CA LYS A 17 -20.28 6.61 -8.36
C LYS A 17 -19.99 7.55 -7.20
N GLN A 18 -19.26 8.63 -7.42
CA GLN A 18 -19.09 9.70 -6.45
C GLN A 18 -20.36 10.54 -6.36
N ASN A 19 -20.76 10.89 -5.13
CA ASN A 19 -21.86 11.83 -4.91
C ASN A 19 -21.55 13.14 -5.64
N SER A 20 -22.52 13.70 -6.37
CA SER A 20 -22.34 14.87 -7.25
C SER A 20 -21.78 16.13 -6.56
N TYR A 21 -21.82 16.18 -5.22
CA TYR A 21 -21.30 17.29 -4.41
C TYR A 21 -19.86 17.07 -3.89
N VAL A 22 -19.33 15.84 -3.97
CA VAL A 22 -18.01 15.44 -3.46
C VAL A 22 -17.20 14.85 -4.62
N VAL A 23 -17.01 15.65 -5.66
CA VAL A 23 -16.14 15.31 -6.79
C VAL A 23 -14.76 15.89 -6.49
N GLY A 24 -13.72 15.04 -6.46
CA GLY A 24 -12.32 15.47 -6.34
C GLY A 24 -11.68 15.46 -4.95
N THR A 25 -12.34 14.89 -3.93
CA THR A 25 -11.74 14.81 -2.57
C THR A 25 -10.83 13.60 -2.38
N ILE A 26 -11.00 12.55 -3.20
CA ILE A 26 -10.18 11.35 -3.18
C ILE A 26 -9.46 11.28 -4.52
N GLU A 27 -8.22 11.76 -4.57
CA GLU A 27 -7.33 11.53 -5.70
C GLU A 27 -7.04 10.03 -5.76
N GLY A 28 -7.26 9.41 -6.92
CA GLY A 28 -6.89 8.03 -7.14
C GLY A 28 -5.47 7.86 -7.63
N GLY A 29 -5.05 6.60 -7.75
CA GLY A 29 -3.74 6.19 -8.23
C GLY A 29 -2.72 6.16 -7.09
N LEU A 30 -1.50 6.60 -7.40
CA LEU A 30 -0.43 6.71 -6.42
C LEU A 30 -0.60 7.99 -5.60
N LEU A 31 -0.98 7.84 -4.34
CA LEU A 31 -1.24 8.96 -3.44
C LEU A 31 0.06 9.74 -3.10
N PRO A 32 -0.08 10.96 -2.56
CA PRO A 32 1.04 11.71 -2.02
C PRO A 32 1.88 10.91 -1.00
N VAL A 33 3.11 11.36 -0.79
CA VAL A 33 4.05 10.73 0.14
C VAL A 33 3.53 10.89 1.56
N VAL A 34 3.17 9.77 2.20
CA VAL A 34 2.67 9.72 3.58
C VAL A 34 3.83 9.83 4.57
N GLY A 35 5.01 9.40 4.17
CA GLY A 35 6.18 9.46 5.03
C GLY A 35 7.47 9.10 4.32
N THR A 36 8.59 9.29 5.01
CA THR A 36 9.90 8.91 4.49
C THR A 36 10.65 8.13 5.57
N LEU A 37 11.10 6.94 5.22
CA LEU A 37 11.99 6.14 6.04
C LEU A 37 13.42 6.49 5.69
N ASN A 38 14.21 6.86 6.69
CA ASN A 38 15.63 7.10 6.53
C ASN A 38 16.38 5.81 6.87
N LEU A 39 17.16 5.31 5.91
CA LEU A 39 17.97 4.11 6.04
C LEU A 39 19.44 4.48 5.90
N ASP A 40 20.29 3.82 6.68
CA ASP A 40 21.74 3.97 6.55
C ASP A 40 22.26 3.21 5.34
N ASP A 41 23.30 3.72 4.67
CA ASP A 41 23.78 3.14 3.40
C ASP A 41 24.25 1.68 3.55
N LYS A 42 24.73 1.30 4.74
CA LYS A 42 25.12 -0.08 5.07
C LYS A 42 23.93 -1.00 5.31
N GLU A 43 22.81 -0.43 5.76
CA GLU A 43 21.60 -1.15 6.14
C GLU A 43 20.75 -1.48 4.91
N VAL A 44 20.78 -0.60 3.90
CA VAL A 44 19.99 -0.68 2.67
C VAL A 44 20.12 -2.02 1.95
N SER A 45 21.28 -2.67 2.00
CA SER A 45 21.53 -3.95 1.35
C SER A 45 20.97 -5.17 2.10
N THR A 46 20.58 -5.00 3.36
CA THR A 46 20.20 -6.12 4.25
C THR A 46 18.81 -5.98 4.85
N VAL A 47 18.26 -4.76 4.90
CA VAL A 47 16.94 -4.51 5.50
C VAL A 47 15.85 -5.18 4.67
N THR A 48 14.94 -5.85 5.36
CA THR A 48 13.84 -6.62 4.77
C THR A 48 12.52 -5.87 4.91
N PHE A 49 11.50 -6.25 4.15
CA PHE A 49 10.17 -5.65 4.28
C PHE A 49 9.54 -5.92 5.65
N THR A 50 9.78 -7.10 6.23
CA THR A 50 9.36 -7.42 7.60
C THR A 50 9.89 -6.40 8.61
N GLN A 51 11.16 -5.99 8.47
CA GLN A 51 11.76 -4.97 9.34
C GLN A 51 11.20 -3.57 9.06
N LEU A 52 10.96 -3.23 7.79
CA LEU A 52 10.32 -1.95 7.43
C LEU A 52 8.89 -1.84 7.96
N ARG A 53 8.11 -2.93 7.93
CA ARG A 53 6.75 -3.00 8.45
C ARG A 53 6.69 -2.52 9.90
N VAL A 54 7.58 -3.03 10.76
CA VAL A 54 7.68 -2.59 12.16
C VAL A 54 7.98 -1.09 12.27
N ARG A 55 8.87 -0.55 11.43
CA ARG A 55 9.22 0.88 11.42
C ARG A 55 8.10 1.78 10.93
N ILE A 56 7.27 1.28 10.00
CA ILE A 56 6.10 1.98 9.49
C ILE A 56 5.02 1.97 10.57
N GLU A 57 4.70 0.81 11.15
CA GLU A 57 3.55 0.65 12.03
C GLU A 57 3.77 1.21 13.44
N LEU A 58 4.99 1.06 13.97
CA LEU A 58 5.30 1.31 15.37
C LEU A 58 6.34 2.43 15.51
N LEU A 59 6.15 3.23 16.57
CA LEU A 59 7.11 4.21 17.04
C LEU A 59 7.43 3.89 18.50
N GLN A 60 8.70 3.61 18.77
CA GLN A 60 9.21 3.43 20.12
C GLN A 60 9.70 4.77 20.67
N VAL A 61 9.08 5.27 21.74
CA VAL A 61 9.50 6.48 22.44
C VAL A 61 9.77 6.12 23.89
N LYS A 62 11.06 6.14 24.28
CA LYS A 62 11.52 5.61 25.58
C LYS A 62 11.09 4.14 25.72
N ASP A 63 10.28 3.84 26.75
CA ASP A 63 9.78 2.48 27.05
C ASP A 63 8.33 2.24 26.55
N VAL A 64 7.76 3.18 25.78
CA VAL A 64 6.39 3.04 25.27
C VAL A 64 6.41 2.79 23.77
N ILE A 65 5.81 1.67 23.37
CA ILE A 65 5.52 1.34 21.97
C ILE A 65 4.13 1.90 21.65
N ARG A 66 4.05 2.77 20.65
CA ARG A 66 2.78 3.33 20.16
C ARG A 66 2.71 3.22 18.64
N ARG A 67 1.50 3.32 18.09
CA ARG A 67 1.31 3.39 16.64
C ARG A 67 1.97 4.65 16.08
N SER A 68 2.67 4.52 14.95
CA SER A 68 3.30 5.68 14.30
C SER A 68 2.22 6.60 13.70
N VAL A 69 2.55 7.89 13.56
CA VAL A 69 1.67 8.86 12.87
C VAL A 69 1.52 8.50 11.40
N MET A 70 2.62 8.06 10.76
CA MET A 70 2.63 7.60 9.37
C MET A 70 1.59 6.48 9.16
N PHE A 71 1.57 5.48 10.05
CA PHE A 71 0.64 4.37 9.93
C PHE A 71 -0.80 4.75 10.28
N GLN A 72 -1.01 5.72 11.18
CA GLN A 72 -2.35 6.27 11.40
C GLN A 72 -2.92 6.95 10.14
N GLU A 73 -2.08 7.68 9.41
CA GLU A 73 -2.47 8.29 8.14
C GLU A 73 -2.72 7.23 7.05
N VAL A 74 -1.85 6.21 6.94
CA VAL A 74 -2.08 5.07 6.04
C VAL A 74 -3.43 4.40 6.32
N LEU A 75 -3.77 4.13 7.59
CA LEU A 75 -5.05 3.54 7.95
C LEU A 75 -6.24 4.44 7.61
N ALA A 76 -6.11 5.76 7.76
CA ALA A 76 -7.15 6.70 7.36
C ALA A 76 -7.39 6.65 5.84
N LEU A 77 -6.31 6.60 5.05
CA LEU A 77 -6.40 6.47 3.60
C LEU A 77 -7.05 5.14 3.19
N ILE A 78 -6.63 4.02 3.79
CA ILE A 78 -7.23 2.69 3.56
C ILE A 78 -8.73 2.71 3.87
N ALA A 79 -9.14 3.30 5.00
CA ALA A 79 -10.54 3.34 5.41
C ALA A 79 -11.43 4.13 4.43
N THR A 80 -10.87 5.12 3.74
CA THR A 80 -11.55 5.91 2.71
C THR A 80 -11.40 5.35 1.29
N SER A 81 -10.58 4.32 1.11
CA SER A 81 -10.30 3.74 -0.21
C SER A 81 -11.51 2.98 -0.77
N PRO A 82 -11.68 2.92 -2.10
CA PRO A 82 -12.68 2.06 -2.73
C PRO A 82 -12.51 0.60 -2.32
N ASN A 83 -13.61 -0.16 -2.27
CA ASN A 83 -13.59 -1.60 -2.02
C ASN A 83 -14.23 -2.36 -3.18
N PRO A 84 -13.57 -2.45 -4.36
CA PRO A 84 -14.14 -3.03 -5.57
C PRO A 84 -14.54 -4.51 -5.40
N HIS A 85 -13.87 -5.23 -4.50
CA HIS A 85 -14.10 -6.66 -4.27
C HIS A 85 -15.04 -6.96 -3.10
N ASN A 86 -15.58 -5.96 -2.41
CA ASN A 86 -16.37 -6.13 -1.18
C ASN A 86 -15.67 -6.96 -0.10
N TRP A 87 -14.37 -6.69 0.12
CA TRP A 87 -13.66 -7.27 1.24
C TRP A 87 -14.35 -6.94 2.58
N PRO A 88 -14.39 -7.88 3.54
CA PRO A 88 -14.94 -7.63 4.86
C PRO A 88 -14.20 -6.51 5.63
N PRO A 89 -14.85 -5.87 6.64
CA PRO A 89 -14.27 -4.73 7.36
C PRO A 89 -12.92 -4.99 8.02
N ASN A 90 -12.62 -6.24 8.40
CA ASN A 90 -11.31 -6.62 8.96
C ASN A 90 -10.15 -6.43 7.95
N ALA A 91 -10.42 -6.57 6.65
CA ALA A 91 -9.44 -6.33 5.59
C ALA A 91 -9.23 -4.83 5.31
N MET A 92 -10.10 -3.94 5.83
CA MET A 92 -9.92 -2.48 5.71
C MET A 92 -8.86 -1.93 6.69
N GLN A 93 -8.09 -2.79 7.34
CA GLN A 93 -6.98 -2.41 8.22
C GLN A 93 -5.66 -3.07 7.81
N THR A 94 -5.64 -3.84 6.72
CA THR A 94 -4.48 -4.57 6.24
C THR A 94 -3.98 -4.02 4.92
N TYR A 95 -2.66 -4.13 4.71
CA TYR A 95 -2.00 -3.67 3.51
C TYR A 95 -0.86 -4.63 3.13
N TRP A 96 -0.55 -4.64 1.85
CA TRP A 96 0.56 -5.34 1.25
C TRP A 96 1.61 -4.36 0.78
N PHE A 97 2.86 -4.81 0.70
CA PHE A 97 3.89 -4.04 0.03
C PHE A 97 3.76 -4.20 -1.47
N GLY A 98 4.08 -3.14 -2.20
CA GLY A 98 4.20 -3.15 -3.63
C GLY A 98 5.33 -2.27 -4.12
N HIS A 99 5.66 -2.44 -5.39
CA HIS A 99 6.69 -1.68 -6.08
C HIS A 99 6.32 -1.48 -7.56
N PHE A 100 6.97 -0.53 -8.21
CA PHE A 100 6.96 -0.41 -9.66
C PHE A 100 8.24 -0.99 -10.23
N ILE A 101 8.14 -1.71 -11.34
CA ILE A 101 9.30 -2.22 -12.09
C ILE A 101 9.80 -1.12 -13.02
N ASP A 102 8.88 -0.37 -13.64
CA ASP A 102 9.17 0.71 -14.57
C ASP A 102 8.38 1.98 -14.22
N GLU A 103 8.89 3.13 -14.65
CA GLU A 103 8.26 4.43 -14.47
C GLU A 103 7.04 4.66 -15.38
N SER A 104 6.82 3.81 -16.37
CA SER A 104 5.64 3.86 -17.20
C SER A 104 4.42 3.19 -16.55
N GLU A 105 4.64 2.40 -15.49
CA GLU A 105 3.59 1.63 -14.84
C GLU A 105 2.71 2.53 -13.95
N THR A 106 1.41 2.27 -14.00
CA THR A 106 0.41 2.98 -13.19
C THR A 106 -0.17 2.13 -12.07
N ILE A 107 0.07 0.82 -12.10
CA ILE A 107 -0.44 -0.16 -11.13
C ILE A 107 0.77 -0.89 -10.53
N PRO A 108 0.91 -0.90 -9.19
CA PRO A 108 2.06 -1.53 -8.54
C PRO A 108 1.94 -3.06 -8.56
N HIS A 109 3.10 -3.71 -8.58
CA HIS A 109 3.23 -5.15 -8.36
C HIS A 109 3.32 -5.42 -6.87
N VAL A 110 2.54 -6.41 -6.40
CA VAL A 110 2.48 -6.79 -4.99
C VAL A 110 3.66 -7.69 -4.65
N ILE A 111 4.26 -7.46 -3.50
CA ILE A 111 5.30 -8.32 -2.93
C ILE A 111 4.62 -9.43 -2.15
N ALA A 112 4.92 -10.68 -2.51
CA ALA A 112 4.34 -11.83 -1.83
C ALA A 112 4.84 -11.94 -0.38
N ALA A 113 4.04 -12.55 0.50
CA ALA A 113 4.40 -12.70 1.90
C ALA A 113 5.69 -13.52 2.10
N SER A 114 5.97 -14.46 1.19
CA SER A 114 7.23 -15.24 1.18
C SER A 114 8.46 -14.38 0.92
N ASP A 115 8.27 -13.24 0.24
CA ASP A 115 9.34 -12.37 -0.21
C ASP A 115 9.53 -11.18 0.73
N GLU A 116 8.71 -11.04 1.78
CA GLU A 116 8.88 -9.96 2.76
C GLU A 116 10.18 -10.08 3.58
N ASP A 117 10.73 -11.30 3.68
CA ASP A 117 12.02 -11.57 4.32
C ASP A 117 13.21 -11.35 3.37
N CYS A 118 12.96 -11.03 2.10
CA CYS A 118 14.00 -10.64 1.16
C CYS A 118 14.43 -9.18 1.39
N PRO A 119 15.71 -8.85 1.10
CA PRO A 119 16.20 -7.49 1.12
C PRO A 119 15.43 -6.57 0.17
N ILE A 120 15.13 -5.35 0.63
CA ILE A 120 14.29 -4.40 -0.13
C ILE A 120 14.94 -3.95 -1.45
N ASN A 121 16.27 -4.02 -1.55
CA ASN A 121 17.03 -3.65 -2.74
C ASN A 121 16.87 -4.63 -3.91
N GLN A 122 16.24 -5.79 -3.69
CA GLN A 122 15.88 -6.71 -4.76
C GLN A 122 14.68 -6.21 -5.57
N PHE A 123 13.84 -5.36 -4.97
CA PHE A 123 12.60 -4.87 -5.58
C PHE A 123 12.62 -3.36 -5.83
N LEU A 124 13.21 -2.59 -4.91
CA LEU A 124 13.23 -1.13 -4.97
C LEU A 124 14.54 -0.62 -5.59
N ASN A 125 14.43 0.17 -6.65
CA ASN A 125 15.57 0.85 -7.25
C ASN A 125 15.90 2.14 -6.50
N MET A 126 16.47 1.98 -5.31
CA MET A 126 16.84 3.07 -4.40
C MET A 126 17.98 3.98 -4.91
N ILE A 127 18.63 3.60 -6.01
CA ILE A 127 19.65 4.43 -6.68
C ILE A 127 18.96 5.59 -7.41
N THR A 128 17.74 5.36 -7.89
CA THR A 128 16.94 6.38 -8.59
C THR A 128 15.97 7.05 -7.63
N SER A 129 15.80 8.38 -7.75
CA SER A 129 14.81 9.15 -6.98
C SER A 129 13.39 9.13 -7.61
N LYS A 130 13.19 8.24 -8.59
CA LYS A 130 11.95 8.02 -9.33
C LYS A 130 11.04 7.04 -8.58
N GLN A 131 9.83 6.85 -9.09
CA GLN A 131 8.79 6.00 -8.48
C GLN A 131 9.19 4.53 -8.28
N THR A 132 10.18 4.03 -9.02
CA THR A 132 10.76 2.69 -8.84
C THR A 132 11.58 2.55 -7.54
N GLY A 133 11.93 3.67 -6.89
CA GLY A 133 12.55 3.71 -5.56
C GLY A 133 11.57 3.98 -4.41
N ASP A 134 10.30 4.22 -4.72
CA ASP A 134 9.26 4.48 -3.71
C ASP A 134 8.68 3.15 -3.20
N LEU A 135 8.45 3.05 -1.89
CA LEU A 135 7.76 1.93 -1.27
C LEU A 135 6.25 2.18 -1.30
N ILE A 136 5.51 1.24 -1.88
CA ILE A 136 4.07 1.39 -2.09
C ILE A 136 3.35 0.48 -1.11
N LEU A 137 2.36 1.03 -0.43
CA LEU A 137 1.44 0.29 0.42
C LEU A 137 0.15 0.12 -0.37
N VAL A 138 -0.23 -1.12 -0.61
CA VAL A 138 -1.44 -1.49 -1.33
C VAL A 138 -2.46 -1.99 -0.31
N PRO A 139 -3.58 -1.28 -0.08
CA PRO A 139 -4.66 -1.77 0.76
C PRO A 139 -5.17 -3.13 0.27
N GLN A 140 -5.50 -4.05 1.19
CA GLN A 140 -6.09 -5.35 0.84
C GLN A 140 -7.32 -5.21 -0.07
N THR A 141 -8.09 -4.13 0.12
CA THR A 141 -9.30 -3.84 -0.66
C THR A 141 -9.03 -3.63 -2.15
N GLN A 142 -7.80 -3.26 -2.53
CA GLN A 142 -7.39 -3.08 -3.92
C GLN A 142 -6.92 -4.39 -4.59
N LEU A 143 -6.77 -5.46 -3.82
CA LEU A 143 -6.30 -6.75 -4.31
C LEU A 143 -7.47 -7.66 -4.62
N GLY A 144 -7.40 -8.30 -5.79
CA GLY A 144 -8.34 -9.36 -6.14
C GLY A 144 -8.18 -10.58 -5.23
N PRO A 145 -9.27 -11.15 -4.69
CA PRO A 145 -9.20 -12.30 -3.78
C PRO A 145 -8.67 -13.59 -4.42
N VAL A 146 -8.68 -13.67 -5.75
CA VAL A 146 -8.23 -14.86 -6.50
C VAL A 146 -6.93 -14.59 -7.28
N CYS A 147 -6.78 -13.40 -7.86
CA CYS A 147 -5.60 -13.09 -8.67
C CYS A 147 -4.41 -12.57 -7.84
N GLU A 148 -4.62 -12.25 -6.56
CA GLU A 148 -3.58 -11.74 -5.63
C GLU A 148 -2.82 -10.51 -6.16
N GLN A 149 -3.45 -9.79 -7.09
CA GLN A 149 -2.90 -8.64 -7.78
C GLN A 149 -3.85 -7.45 -7.65
N CYS A 150 -3.29 -6.25 -7.80
CA CYS A 150 -4.07 -5.01 -7.87
C CYS A 150 -5.05 -5.09 -9.05
N CYS A 151 -6.35 -5.16 -8.77
CA CYS A 151 -7.37 -5.16 -9.81
C CYS A 151 -8.70 -4.57 -9.32
N GLU A 152 -9.52 -4.08 -10.25
CA GLU A 152 -10.87 -3.54 -9.98
C GLU A 152 -11.98 -4.50 -10.44
N GLY A 153 -11.79 -5.80 -10.22
CA GLY A 153 -12.77 -6.82 -10.62
C GLY A 153 -12.44 -7.45 -11.98
N CYS A 154 -11.23 -8.01 -12.11
CA CYS A 154 -10.84 -8.74 -13.31
C CYS A 154 -11.75 -9.97 -13.55
N THR A 155 -11.66 -10.59 -14.72
CA THR A 155 -12.47 -11.77 -15.08
C THR A 155 -12.35 -12.94 -14.09
N LEU A 156 -11.26 -13.01 -13.34
CA LEU A 156 -11.00 -14.02 -12.31
C LEU A 156 -11.52 -13.63 -10.92
N CYS A 157 -11.82 -12.34 -10.68
CA CYS A 157 -12.23 -11.80 -9.39
C CYS A 157 -13.58 -11.07 -9.53
N PRO A 158 -14.71 -11.80 -9.59
CA PRO A 158 -16.01 -11.16 -9.43
C PRO A 158 -16.13 -10.54 -8.02
N PRO A 159 -16.94 -9.48 -7.83
CA PRO A 159 -17.17 -8.90 -6.51
C PRO A 159 -17.65 -9.98 -5.54
N ILE A 160 -17.08 -10.04 -4.33
CA ILE A 160 -17.50 -11.00 -3.32
C ILE A 160 -18.99 -10.72 -3.04
N GLN A 161 -19.84 -11.70 -3.36
CA GLN A 161 -21.25 -11.63 -3.00
C GLN A 161 -21.33 -11.78 -1.49
N SER A 162 -21.68 -10.70 -0.80
CA SER A 162 -22.10 -10.75 0.59
C SER A 162 -23.29 -11.70 0.66
N SER A 163 -23.08 -12.90 1.20
CA SER A 163 -24.16 -13.82 1.53
C SER A 163 -25.07 -13.12 2.54
N ASN A 164 -26.23 -12.67 2.07
CA ASN A 164 -27.37 -12.34 2.91
C ASN A 164 -27.84 -13.65 3.57
N ASN A 165 -27.15 -14.07 4.63
CA ASN A 165 -27.72 -15.04 5.57
C ASN A 165 -28.31 -14.24 6.74
N GLN A 166 -29.61 -14.00 6.58
CA GLN A 166 -30.70 -13.96 7.58
C GLN A 166 -30.36 -13.59 9.03
#